data_AF-A0A7Y3I5X8-F1
#
_entry.id   AF-A0A7Y3I5X8-F1
#
_cell.length_a   1.000
_cell.length_b   1.000
_cell.length_c   1.000
_cell.angle_alpha   90.00
_cell.angle_beta   90.00
_cell.angle_gamma   90.00
#
_symmetry.space_group_name_H-M   'P 1'
#
loop_
_entity.id
_entity.type
_entity.pdbx_description
1 polymer ?
#
loop_
_entity_poly.entity_id
_entity_poly.type
_entity_poly.pdbx_seq_one_letter_code
_entity_poly.pdbx_strand_id
1 'polypeptide(L)'
;MTSTDWGDPRQLAAIVAPPPDMAAEPPCMFPLSWYREFLREIRRRDIEILTYRDLFADSDDWDYESHYLAEYEAWLERRDPKRIYLLIQHDVDLLPEFTRRMVALEMQHEIRSNIFLFHERFSRREKTPVYDVDHAFFRGAEAAGFVIGYHQNALQLAGFDLERAVERYRADVAALREHYCIEFVVPHGGMGVVIDGVKRHNHDVPMPPELAGSVRWMYNRYGARFPVRWSDGGLRKCRDLERIRRTDLIGVFLDGLRPGSRNFCLVHPQRWGFHVQPDSNPLLAAEPWYRALCERSDALIAPSPPAHRGQIA
;
A
#
# COMPACT_ATOMS: atom_id res chain seq x y z
N MET A 1 -2.58 2.42 -30.04
CA MET A 1 -1.57 1.77 -29.18
C MET A 1 -2.04 0.36 -28.94
N THR A 2 -1.35 -0.61 -29.52
CA THR A 2 -1.67 -2.03 -29.43
C THR A 2 -1.43 -2.53 -28.02
N SER A 3 -2.40 -3.27 -27.47
CA SER A 3 -2.33 -4.05 -26.22
C SER A 3 -0.91 -4.48 -25.87
N THR A 4 -0.20 -3.68 -25.07
CA THR A 4 0.99 -4.17 -24.36
C THR A 4 0.53 -5.27 -23.43
N ASP A 5 1.20 -6.40 -23.49
CA ASP A 5 0.97 -7.61 -22.70
C ASP A 5 1.30 -7.33 -21.22
N TRP A 6 0.46 -6.51 -20.59
CA TRP A 6 0.58 -6.12 -19.18
C TRP A 6 0.40 -7.39 -18.35
N GLY A 7 1.54 -7.95 -17.94
CA GLY A 7 1.57 -9.29 -17.35
C GLY A 7 2.61 -10.23 -17.93
N ASP A 8 3.40 -9.83 -18.95
CA ASP A 8 4.53 -10.65 -19.42
C ASP A 8 5.41 -11.06 -18.23
N PRO A 9 5.47 -12.37 -17.89
CA PRO A 9 6.22 -12.85 -16.74
C PRO A 9 7.70 -12.45 -16.78
N ARG A 10 8.28 -12.25 -17.97
CA ARG A 10 9.68 -11.80 -18.12
C ARG A 10 9.86 -10.34 -17.74
N GLN A 11 8.92 -9.47 -18.12
CA GLN A 11 8.95 -8.06 -17.73
C GLN A 11 8.75 -7.92 -16.22
N LEU A 12 7.77 -8.64 -15.66
CA LEU A 12 7.56 -8.67 -14.22
C LEU A 12 8.80 -9.20 -13.50
N ALA A 13 9.41 -10.29 -13.98
CA ALA A 13 10.64 -10.84 -13.43
C ALA A 13 11.80 -9.82 -13.42
N ALA A 14 11.95 -9.03 -14.47
CA ALA A 14 12.96 -7.98 -14.54
C ALA A 14 12.70 -6.85 -13.55
N ILE A 15 11.44 -6.44 -13.35
CA ILE A 15 11.06 -5.38 -12.38
C ILE A 15 11.35 -5.82 -10.94
N VAL A 16 11.11 -7.10 -10.62
CA VAL A 16 11.27 -7.65 -9.27
C VAL A 16 12.66 -8.15 -8.95
N ALA A 17 13.57 -8.16 -9.94
CA ALA A 17 14.94 -8.58 -9.74
C ALA A 17 15.69 -7.57 -8.84
N PRO A 18 16.62 -8.06 -8.00
CA PRO A 18 17.52 -7.16 -7.28
C PRO A 18 18.36 -6.36 -8.29
N PRO A 19 18.64 -5.08 -8.00
CA PRO A 19 19.59 -4.32 -8.80
C PRO A 19 21.00 -4.92 -8.70
N PRO A 20 21.90 -4.68 -9.68
CA PRO A 20 23.27 -5.19 -9.64
C PRO A 20 24.05 -4.72 -8.41
N ASP A 21 23.81 -3.49 -7.97
CA ASP A 21 24.31 -2.94 -6.71
C ASP A 21 23.11 -2.60 -5.82
N MET A 22 22.90 -3.40 -4.78
CA MET A 22 21.83 -3.15 -3.82
C MET A 22 22.09 -1.87 -3.02
N ALA A 23 23.35 -1.51 -2.75
CA ALA A 23 23.67 -0.31 -1.99
C ALA A 23 23.33 0.99 -2.75
N ALA A 24 23.14 0.90 -4.07
CA ALA A 24 22.65 2.00 -4.89
C ALA A 24 21.17 2.34 -4.64
N GLU A 25 20.39 1.42 -4.04
CA GLU A 25 19.02 1.71 -3.63
C GLU A 25 18.97 2.54 -2.34
N PRO A 26 17.96 3.41 -2.18
CA PRO A 26 17.66 4.03 -0.91
C PRO A 26 17.47 3.00 0.22
N PRO A 27 18.00 3.26 1.44
CA PRO A 27 17.84 2.37 2.58
C PRO A 27 16.38 2.04 2.91
N CYS A 28 16.13 0.76 3.13
CA CYS A 28 14.83 0.19 3.47
C CYS A 28 14.82 -0.36 4.89
N MET A 29 13.61 -0.52 5.44
CA MET A 29 13.41 -1.10 6.77
C MET A 29 13.14 -2.60 6.72
N PHE A 30 12.53 -3.07 5.65
CA PHE A 30 12.08 -4.45 5.53
C PHE A 30 12.68 -5.06 4.26
N PRO A 31 13.13 -6.33 4.32
CA PRO A 31 13.53 -7.04 3.13
C PRO A 31 12.30 -7.28 2.25
N LEU A 32 12.41 -7.01 0.95
CA LEU A 32 11.34 -7.29 -0.01
C LEU A 32 10.96 -8.79 -0.06
N SER A 33 11.91 -9.68 0.26
CA SER A 33 11.67 -11.12 0.37
C SER A 33 10.61 -11.47 1.42
N TRP A 34 10.49 -10.68 2.49
CA TRP A 34 9.43 -10.86 3.48
C TRP A 34 8.04 -10.57 2.89
N TYR A 35 7.92 -9.52 2.08
CA TYR A 35 6.68 -9.22 1.37
C TYR A 35 6.32 -10.32 0.38
N ARG A 36 7.31 -10.84 -0.36
CA ARG A 36 7.11 -11.98 -1.26
C ARG A 36 6.58 -13.21 -0.52
N GLU A 37 7.12 -13.50 0.66
CA GLU A 37 6.65 -14.63 1.48
C GLU A 37 5.22 -14.40 2.00
N PHE A 38 4.88 -13.18 2.39
CA PHE A 38 3.52 -12.79 2.73
C PHE A 38 2.52 -13.07 1.59
N LEU A 39 2.86 -12.71 0.34
CA LEU A 39 2.04 -13.01 -0.84
C LEU A 39 1.88 -14.52 -1.08
N ARG A 40 2.96 -15.30 -0.89
CA ARG A 40 2.89 -16.77 -0.98
C ARG A 40 1.97 -17.37 0.08
N GLU A 41 2.07 -16.88 1.31
CA GLU A 41 1.24 -17.34 2.42
C GLU A 41 -0.25 -17.01 2.21
N ILE A 42 -0.57 -15.84 1.63
CA ILE A 42 -1.93 -15.51 1.20
C ILE A 42 -2.48 -16.59 0.25
N ARG A 43 -1.73 -16.93 -0.81
CA ARG A 43 -2.16 -17.95 -1.79
C ARG A 43 -2.23 -19.33 -1.17
N ARG A 44 -1.24 -19.72 -0.35
CA ARG A 44 -1.21 -21.03 0.33
C ARG A 44 -2.41 -21.24 1.26
N ARG A 45 -2.89 -20.17 1.90
CA ARG A 45 -4.02 -20.18 2.83
C ARG A 45 -5.37 -19.93 2.17
N ASP A 46 -5.40 -19.74 0.85
CA ASP A 46 -6.61 -19.44 0.08
C ASP A 46 -7.38 -18.22 0.66
N ILE A 47 -6.62 -17.18 1.03
CA ILE A 47 -7.18 -15.91 1.52
C ILE A 47 -7.72 -15.11 0.34
N GLU A 48 -8.98 -14.70 0.43
CA GLU A 48 -9.67 -13.91 -0.58
C GLU A 48 -9.18 -12.47 -0.55
N ILE A 49 -8.79 -11.94 -1.72
CA ILE A 49 -8.26 -10.58 -1.84
C ILE A 49 -9.35 -9.62 -2.32
N LEU A 50 -9.60 -8.60 -1.51
CA LEU A 50 -10.50 -7.51 -1.80
C LEU A 50 -9.74 -6.23 -2.15
N THR A 51 -10.26 -5.49 -3.11
CA THR A 51 -9.98 -4.08 -3.38
C THR A 51 -11.15 -3.23 -2.91
N TYR A 52 -10.97 -1.91 -2.89
CA TYR A 52 -12.06 -1.00 -2.54
C TYR A 52 -13.21 -1.04 -3.55
N ARG A 53 -12.95 -1.33 -4.83
CA ARG A 53 -14.03 -1.54 -5.81
C ARG A 53 -14.93 -2.70 -5.44
N ASP A 54 -14.39 -3.78 -4.86
CA ASP A 54 -15.22 -4.93 -4.46
C ASP A 54 -16.08 -4.64 -3.25
N LEU A 55 -15.59 -3.80 -2.33
CA LEU A 55 -16.39 -3.38 -1.17
C LEU A 55 -17.65 -2.64 -1.63
N PHE A 56 -17.51 -1.75 -2.62
CA PHE A 56 -18.59 -0.88 -3.06
C PHE A 56 -19.25 -1.25 -4.39
N ALA A 57 -18.95 -2.43 -4.96
CA ALA A 57 -19.48 -2.84 -6.27
C ALA A 57 -21.01 -2.74 -6.36
N ASP A 58 -21.69 -3.05 -5.25
CA ASP A 58 -23.15 -3.03 -5.13
C ASP A 58 -23.62 -2.05 -4.01
N SER A 59 -22.81 -1.05 -3.69
CA SER A 59 -23.11 -0.11 -2.60
C SER A 59 -23.06 1.34 -3.08
N ASP A 60 -24.14 2.07 -2.81
CA ASP A 60 -24.24 3.52 -2.93
C ASP A 60 -23.97 4.22 -1.59
N ASP A 61 -23.30 3.55 -0.65
CA ASP A 61 -22.87 4.15 0.60
C ASP A 61 -21.69 5.12 0.34
N TRP A 62 -21.97 6.40 0.46
CA TRP A 62 -21.00 7.50 0.35
C TRP A 62 -20.74 8.18 1.70
N ASP A 63 -21.35 7.69 2.79
CA ASP A 63 -21.23 8.28 4.13
C ASP A 63 -19.97 7.77 4.83
N TYR A 64 -18.84 8.39 4.47
CA TYR A 64 -17.57 8.09 5.10
C TYR A 64 -17.54 8.48 6.59
N GLU A 65 -18.34 9.45 7.03
CA GLU A 65 -18.37 9.92 8.42
C GLU A 65 -18.95 8.87 9.36
N SER A 66 -19.96 8.13 8.89
CA SER A 66 -20.50 6.95 9.58
C SER A 66 -19.67 5.67 9.38
N HIS A 67 -18.49 5.78 8.74
CA HIS A 67 -17.61 4.67 8.39
C HIS A 67 -18.27 3.63 7.47
N TYR A 68 -19.07 4.09 6.51
CA TYR A 68 -19.80 3.24 5.57
C TYR A 68 -20.56 2.11 6.27
N LEU A 69 -21.41 2.47 7.23
CA LEU A 69 -22.12 1.50 8.04
C LEU A 69 -23.01 0.58 7.19
N ALA A 70 -23.71 1.15 6.19
CA ALA A 70 -24.60 0.39 5.33
C ALA A 70 -23.82 -0.59 4.44
N GLU A 71 -22.67 -0.18 3.91
CA GLU A 71 -21.75 -1.10 3.21
C GLU A 71 -21.36 -2.27 4.10
N TYR A 72 -20.96 -2.00 5.34
CA TYR A 72 -20.46 -3.02 6.25
C TYR A 72 -21.56 -4.00 6.67
N GLU A 73 -22.77 -3.51 6.93
CA GLU A 73 -23.93 -4.35 7.25
C GLU A 73 -24.29 -5.26 6.05
N ALA A 74 -24.35 -4.72 4.84
CA ALA A 74 -24.55 -5.51 3.62
C ALA A 74 -23.43 -6.55 3.41
N TRP A 75 -22.17 -6.19 3.68
CA TRP A 75 -21.04 -7.13 3.65
C TRP A 75 -21.24 -8.29 4.65
N LEU A 76 -21.71 -8.00 5.86
CA LEU A 76 -21.98 -9.04 6.86
C LEU A 76 -23.02 -10.05 6.36
N GLU A 77 -24.04 -9.61 5.63
CA GLU A 77 -25.08 -10.51 5.11
C GLU A 77 -24.59 -11.38 3.94
N ARG A 78 -23.77 -10.83 3.04
CA ARG A 78 -23.32 -11.52 1.82
C ARG A 78 -22.02 -12.33 1.97
N ARG A 79 -21.22 -12.11 3.01
CA ARG A 79 -19.93 -12.77 3.17
C ARG A 79 -20.08 -14.29 3.33
N ASP A 80 -19.19 -15.06 2.72
CA ASP A 80 -18.97 -16.45 3.10
C ASP A 80 -18.29 -16.51 4.49
N PRO A 81 -18.94 -17.09 5.52
CA PRO A 81 -18.37 -17.20 6.86
C PRO A 81 -17.17 -18.15 6.96
N LYS A 82 -16.87 -18.93 5.90
CA LYS A 82 -15.72 -19.84 5.84
C LYS A 82 -14.48 -19.20 5.21
N ARG A 83 -14.64 -18.08 4.51
CA ARG A 83 -13.55 -17.37 3.81
C ARG A 83 -12.89 -16.34 4.72
N ILE A 84 -11.58 -16.15 4.56
CA ILE A 84 -10.85 -15.03 5.14
C ILE A 84 -10.70 -13.99 4.05
N TYR A 85 -11.03 -12.73 4.33
CA TYR A 85 -10.91 -11.63 3.37
C TYR A 85 -9.80 -10.68 3.80
N LEU A 86 -8.97 -10.25 2.86
CA LEU A 86 -7.87 -9.34 3.10
C LEU A 86 -7.86 -8.23 2.05
N LEU A 87 -7.76 -6.99 2.52
CA LEU A 87 -7.49 -5.83 1.69
C LEU A 87 -6.06 -5.35 1.94
N ILE A 88 -5.30 -5.17 0.86
CA ILE A 88 -3.93 -4.64 0.89
C ILE A 88 -3.93 -3.22 0.33
N GLN A 89 -3.31 -2.30 1.06
CA GLN A 89 -3.15 -0.90 0.67
C GLN A 89 -1.67 -0.49 0.65
N HIS A 90 -1.29 0.23 -0.40
CA HIS A 90 0.01 0.88 -0.56
C HIS A 90 -0.15 2.40 -0.42
N ASP A 91 0.44 2.97 0.62
CA ASP A 91 0.59 4.43 0.76
C ASP A 91 1.92 4.86 0.16
N VAL A 92 1.90 5.41 -1.06
CA VAL A 92 3.10 5.70 -1.84
C VAL A 92 3.66 7.08 -1.49
N ASP A 93 4.29 7.20 -0.31
CA ASP A 93 4.78 8.51 0.15
C ASP A 93 6.00 9.03 -0.62
N LEU A 94 6.78 8.11 -1.18
CA LEU A 94 8.13 8.34 -1.69
C LEU A 94 8.51 7.21 -2.65
N LEU A 95 9.37 7.51 -3.64
CA LEU A 95 10.02 6.55 -4.54
C LEU A 95 9.03 5.55 -5.18
N PRO A 96 8.18 6.01 -6.13
CA PRO A 96 7.17 5.16 -6.78
C PRO A 96 7.72 3.87 -7.43
N GLU A 97 9.02 3.81 -7.74
CA GLU A 97 9.66 2.61 -8.27
C GLU A 97 9.63 1.42 -7.30
N PHE A 98 9.61 1.67 -5.98
CA PHE A 98 9.44 0.63 -4.96
C PHE A 98 8.03 0.06 -5.01
N THR A 99 7.02 0.91 -5.17
CA THR A 99 5.63 0.49 -5.41
C THR A 99 5.52 -0.32 -6.69
N ARG A 100 6.12 0.14 -7.79
CA ARG A 100 6.14 -0.60 -9.07
C ARG A 100 6.64 -2.03 -8.87
N ARG A 101 7.70 -2.19 -8.07
CA ARG A 101 8.27 -3.49 -7.73
C ARG A 101 7.32 -4.37 -6.92
N MET A 102 6.70 -3.82 -5.88
CA MET A 102 5.73 -4.57 -5.06
C MET A 102 4.48 -4.97 -5.86
N VAL A 103 3.97 -4.09 -6.72
CA VAL A 103 2.84 -4.40 -7.61
C VAL A 103 3.21 -5.46 -8.63
N ALA A 104 4.43 -5.43 -9.18
CA ALA A 104 4.90 -6.50 -10.07
C ALA A 104 4.99 -7.86 -9.35
N LEU A 105 5.38 -7.88 -8.06
CA LEU A 105 5.32 -9.09 -7.24
C LEU A 105 3.88 -9.57 -7.04
N GLU A 106 2.97 -8.67 -6.73
CA GLU A 106 1.55 -8.99 -6.55
C GLU A 106 0.95 -9.60 -7.81
N MET A 107 1.24 -9.02 -8.98
CA MET A 107 0.86 -9.58 -10.29
C MET A 107 1.42 -10.99 -10.51
N GLN A 108 2.68 -11.26 -10.15
CA GLN A 108 3.26 -12.61 -10.23
C GLN A 108 2.53 -13.64 -9.35
N HIS A 109 1.84 -13.18 -8.30
CA HIS A 109 1.07 -13.99 -7.37
C HIS A 109 -0.44 -13.93 -7.62
N GLU A 110 -0.89 -13.24 -8.69
CA GLU A 110 -2.30 -13.01 -9.00
C GLU A 110 -3.06 -12.36 -7.82
N ILE A 111 -2.37 -11.49 -7.10
CA ILE A 111 -2.89 -10.69 -6.00
C ILE A 111 -3.05 -9.26 -6.50
N ARG A 112 -4.18 -8.64 -6.18
CA ARG A 112 -4.47 -7.24 -6.47
C ARG A 112 -4.49 -6.42 -5.20
N SER A 113 -4.25 -5.13 -5.30
CA SER A 113 -4.17 -4.24 -4.14
C SER A 113 -4.67 -2.83 -4.49
N ASN A 114 -4.67 -1.96 -3.48
CA ASN A 114 -5.09 -0.57 -3.60
C ASN A 114 -3.86 0.33 -3.47
N ILE A 115 -3.59 1.13 -4.47
CA ILE A 115 -2.37 1.93 -4.61
C ILE A 115 -2.75 3.40 -4.52
N PHE A 116 -2.31 4.08 -3.48
CA PHE A 116 -2.60 5.51 -3.27
C PHE A 116 -1.37 6.35 -3.62
N LEU A 117 -1.49 7.13 -4.68
CA LEU A 117 -0.42 7.97 -5.22
C LEU A 117 -0.65 9.44 -4.88
N PHE A 118 0.43 10.18 -4.71
CA PHE A 118 0.37 11.64 -4.80
C PHE A 118 0.24 12.07 -6.27
N HIS A 119 -0.43 13.19 -6.52
CA HIS A 119 -0.26 13.90 -7.79
C HIS A 119 1.12 14.59 -7.80
N GLU A 120 1.37 15.43 -6.79
CA GLU A 120 2.69 15.98 -6.50
C GLU A 120 3.08 15.67 -5.06
N ARG A 121 4.37 15.46 -4.83
CA ARG A 121 4.88 15.17 -3.50
C ARG A 121 5.33 16.46 -2.81
N PHE A 122 4.80 16.72 -1.62
CA PHE A 122 5.33 17.78 -0.77
C PHE A 122 6.78 17.49 -0.34
N SER A 123 7.65 18.48 -0.50
CA SER A 123 9.04 18.43 -0.06
C SER A 123 9.43 19.70 0.70
N ARG A 124 10.03 19.56 1.89
CA ARG A 124 10.67 20.68 2.61
C ARG A 124 12.14 20.88 2.24
N ARG A 125 12.76 19.92 1.57
CA ARG A 125 14.21 19.89 1.32
C ARG A 125 14.45 19.93 -0.18
N GLU A 126 15.40 20.77 -0.61
CA GLU A 126 15.81 20.85 -2.02
C GLU A 126 16.32 19.50 -2.57
N LYS A 127 16.90 18.65 -1.71
CA LYS A 127 17.44 17.32 -2.08
C LYS A 127 16.47 16.18 -1.81
N THR A 128 15.27 16.26 -2.38
CA THR A 128 14.30 15.17 -2.30
C THR A 128 14.31 14.37 -3.60
N PRO A 129 14.24 13.02 -3.56
CA PRO A 129 14.13 12.23 -4.78
C PRO A 129 12.94 12.67 -5.62
N VAL A 130 13.11 12.66 -6.94
CA VAL A 130 12.03 12.96 -7.89
C VAL A 130 10.91 11.95 -7.67
N TYR A 131 9.68 12.43 -7.55
CA TYR A 131 8.50 11.57 -7.45
C TYR A 131 8.01 11.25 -8.86
N ASP A 132 8.75 10.38 -9.55
CA ASP A 132 8.47 10.00 -10.94
C ASP A 132 7.58 8.75 -10.97
N VAL A 133 6.35 8.91 -11.42
CA VAL A 133 5.36 7.84 -11.47
C VAL A 133 5.36 7.24 -12.87
N ASP A 134 5.60 5.93 -12.96
CA ASP A 134 5.44 5.15 -14.19
C ASP A 134 3.95 4.97 -14.51
N HIS A 135 3.31 6.03 -15.03
CA HIS A 135 1.88 6.06 -15.32
C HIS A 135 1.46 4.97 -16.31
N ALA A 136 2.35 4.57 -17.23
CA ALA A 136 2.05 3.48 -18.15
C ALA A 136 1.88 2.16 -17.41
N PHE A 137 2.83 1.82 -16.53
CA PHE A 137 2.75 0.63 -15.70
C PHE A 137 1.50 0.62 -14.81
N PHE A 138 1.21 1.71 -14.11
CA PHE A 138 0.07 1.75 -13.19
C PHE A 138 -1.29 1.74 -13.90
N ARG A 139 -1.39 2.24 -15.15
CA ARG A 139 -2.58 2.02 -15.99
C ARG A 139 -2.75 0.55 -16.37
N GLY A 140 -1.64 -0.13 -16.67
CA GLY A 140 -1.64 -1.59 -16.87
C GLY A 140 -2.12 -2.34 -15.63
N ALA A 141 -1.66 -1.92 -14.45
CA ALA A 141 -2.12 -2.47 -13.17
C ALA A 141 -3.62 -2.20 -12.92
N GLU A 142 -4.10 -0.98 -13.16
CA GLU A 142 -5.53 -0.68 -13.04
C GLU A 142 -6.38 -1.54 -13.97
N ALA A 143 -5.95 -1.74 -15.22
CA ALA A 143 -6.61 -2.62 -16.17
C ALA A 143 -6.60 -4.10 -15.73
N ALA A 144 -5.60 -4.52 -14.95
CA ALA A 144 -5.52 -5.84 -14.33
C ALA A 144 -6.33 -5.97 -13.02
N GLY A 145 -7.13 -4.96 -12.65
CA GLY A 145 -8.03 -5.00 -11.50
C GLY A 145 -7.45 -4.43 -10.20
N PHE A 146 -6.27 -3.80 -10.24
CA PHE A 146 -5.79 -2.99 -9.12
C PHE A 146 -6.60 -1.70 -9.01
N VAL A 147 -6.64 -1.12 -7.82
CA VAL A 147 -7.27 0.19 -7.58
C VAL A 147 -6.18 1.24 -7.47
N ILE A 148 -6.28 2.32 -8.25
CA ILE A 148 -5.43 3.50 -8.09
C ILE A 148 -6.28 4.60 -7.44
N GLY A 149 -5.80 5.15 -6.33
CA GLY A 149 -6.47 6.21 -5.57
C GLY A 149 -5.55 7.40 -5.32
N TYR A 150 -6.13 8.47 -4.79
CA TYR A 150 -5.38 9.67 -4.40
C TYR A 150 -4.92 9.57 -2.94
N HIS A 151 -3.61 9.61 -2.71
CA HIS A 151 -3.06 9.78 -1.37
C HIS A 151 -3.06 11.28 -1.03
N GLN A 152 -4.04 11.79 -0.27
CA GLN A 152 -4.23 13.23 -0.19
C GLN A 152 -3.15 13.92 0.68
N ASN A 153 -2.39 14.85 0.10
CA ASN A 153 -1.37 15.66 0.77
C ASN A 153 -1.53 17.17 0.53
N ALA A 154 -2.75 17.58 0.15
CA ALA A 154 -3.06 18.93 -0.29
C ALA A 154 -2.77 19.99 0.79
N LEU A 155 -2.91 19.66 2.08
CA LEU A 155 -2.63 20.63 3.15
C LEU A 155 -1.16 21.04 3.15
N GLN A 156 -0.23 20.09 3.00
CA GLN A 156 1.18 20.44 2.97
C GLN A 156 1.55 21.21 1.70
N LEU A 157 1.00 20.82 0.55
CA LEU A 157 1.23 21.50 -0.74
C LEU A 157 0.68 22.92 -0.78
N ALA A 158 -0.43 23.17 -0.07
CA ALA A 158 -1.04 24.47 0.06
C ALA A 158 -0.32 25.39 1.07
N GLY A 159 0.83 24.97 1.62
CA GLY A 159 1.53 25.75 2.64
C GLY A 159 0.76 25.81 3.97
N PHE A 160 -0.06 24.80 4.24
CA PHE A 160 -0.91 24.69 5.43
C PHE A 160 -2.04 25.71 5.51
N ASP A 161 -2.52 26.19 4.36
CA ASP A 161 -3.75 26.98 4.24
C ASP A 161 -4.91 26.04 3.88
N LEU A 162 -5.96 26.02 4.70
CA LEU A 162 -7.09 25.08 4.53
C LEU A 162 -7.93 25.38 3.28
N GLU A 163 -8.18 26.64 2.97
CA GLU A 163 -8.97 27.02 1.80
C GLU A 163 -8.22 26.63 0.52
N ARG A 164 -6.93 26.99 0.46
CA ARG A 164 -6.05 26.58 -0.64
C ARG A 164 -5.85 25.07 -0.71
N ALA A 165 -5.93 24.35 0.42
CA ALA A 165 -5.84 22.90 0.44
C ALA A 165 -7.06 22.22 -0.21
N VAL A 166 -8.26 22.79 -0.08
CA VAL A 166 -9.46 22.31 -0.76
C VAL A 166 -9.33 22.49 -2.28
N GLU A 167 -8.90 23.67 -2.71
CA GLU A 167 -8.61 23.95 -4.12
C GLU A 167 -7.56 23.00 -4.69
N ARG A 168 -6.51 22.75 -3.91
CA ARG A 168 -5.43 21.84 -4.29
C ARG A 168 -5.90 20.39 -4.38
N TYR A 169 -6.74 19.95 -3.45
CA TYR A 169 -7.35 18.62 -3.49
C TYR A 169 -8.15 18.43 -4.77
N ARG A 170 -9.04 19.38 -5.13
CA ARG A 170 -9.78 19.34 -6.40
C ARG A 170 -8.84 19.20 -7.61
N ALA A 171 -7.81 20.03 -7.67
CA ALA A 171 -6.84 20.01 -8.77
C ALA A 171 -6.09 18.68 -8.87
N ASP A 172 -5.61 18.14 -7.74
CA ASP A 172 -4.89 16.87 -7.71
C ASP A 172 -5.76 15.69 -8.18
N VAL A 173 -7.03 15.63 -7.78
CA VAL A 173 -7.96 14.59 -8.26
C VAL A 173 -8.21 14.74 -9.76
N ALA A 174 -8.41 15.97 -10.25
CA ALA A 174 -8.61 16.20 -11.68
C ALA A 174 -7.40 15.75 -12.50
N ALA A 175 -6.18 16.10 -12.06
CA ALA A 175 -4.94 15.71 -12.73
C ALA A 175 -4.71 14.19 -12.70
N LEU A 176 -4.96 13.53 -11.56
CA LEU A 176 -4.85 12.07 -11.49
C LEU A 176 -5.90 11.37 -12.38
N ARG A 177 -7.09 11.96 -12.55
CA ARG A 177 -8.13 11.44 -13.46
C ARG A 177 -7.77 11.51 -14.93
N GLU A 178 -6.75 12.26 -15.32
CA GLU A 178 -6.18 12.21 -16.68
C GLU A 178 -5.47 10.87 -16.96
N HIS A 179 -5.16 10.11 -15.92
CA HIS A 179 -4.43 8.85 -16.02
C HIS A 179 -5.20 7.64 -15.50
N TYR A 180 -6.06 7.81 -14.49
CA TYR A 180 -6.67 6.71 -13.73
C TYR A 180 -8.15 6.97 -13.43
N CYS A 181 -8.90 5.92 -13.08
CA CYS A 181 -10.27 6.07 -12.57
C CYS A 181 -10.25 6.35 -11.05
N ILE A 182 -10.02 7.61 -10.68
CA ILE A 182 -9.94 8.02 -9.27
C ILE A 182 -11.33 8.07 -8.63
N GLU A 183 -11.61 7.03 -7.85
CA GLU A 183 -12.84 6.81 -7.07
C GLU A 183 -12.57 6.79 -5.55
N PHE A 184 -11.30 6.77 -5.13
CA PHE A 184 -10.91 6.60 -3.73
C PHE A 184 -9.83 7.59 -3.34
N VAL A 185 -9.89 8.02 -2.08
CA VAL A 185 -8.92 8.92 -1.45
C VAL A 185 -8.54 8.44 -0.06
N VAL A 186 -7.25 8.56 0.26
CA VAL A 186 -6.71 8.34 1.60
C VAL A 186 -5.85 9.55 1.97
N PRO A 187 -6.24 10.40 2.93
CA PRO A 187 -5.37 11.45 3.44
C PRO A 187 -4.08 10.88 3.99
N HIS A 188 -2.96 11.47 3.60
CA HIS A 188 -1.65 11.14 4.11
C HIS A 188 -1.52 11.57 5.57
N GLY A 189 -1.22 10.62 6.45
CA GLY A 189 -1.10 10.82 7.90
C GLY A 189 0.11 11.66 8.34
N GLY A 190 0.81 12.30 7.40
CA GLY A 190 2.03 13.05 7.61
C GLY A 190 1.90 14.24 8.57
N MET A 191 2.87 15.14 8.46
CA MET A 191 3.04 16.25 9.38
C MET A 191 1.81 17.18 9.42
N GLY A 192 1.36 17.45 10.64
CA GLY A 192 0.39 18.49 10.94
C GLY A 192 1.03 19.75 11.51
N VAL A 193 0.30 20.86 11.48
CA VAL A 193 0.71 22.17 12.02
C VAL A 193 -0.42 22.79 12.83
N VAL A 194 -0.11 23.76 13.68
CA VAL A 194 -1.12 24.47 14.45
C VAL A 194 -1.68 25.62 13.60
N ILE A 195 -3.00 25.59 13.36
CA ILE A 195 -3.78 26.63 12.68
C ILE A 195 -4.89 27.02 13.67
N ASP A 196 -4.97 28.30 14.03
CA ASP A 196 -5.95 28.83 14.99
C ASP A 196 -5.99 28.07 16.33
N GLY A 197 -4.82 27.70 16.85
CA GLY A 197 -4.67 26.97 18.11
C GLY A 197 -4.99 25.47 18.03
N VAL A 198 -5.38 24.95 16.87
CA VAL A 198 -5.70 23.53 16.65
C VAL A 198 -4.64 22.89 15.76
N LYS A 199 -4.10 21.73 16.16
CA LYS A 199 -3.20 20.97 15.30
C LYS A 199 -4.00 20.30 14.18
N ARG A 200 -3.78 20.73 12.94
CA ARG A 200 -4.43 20.24 11.73
C ARG A 200 -3.53 19.34 10.92
N HIS A 201 -4.12 18.33 10.29
CA HIS A 201 -3.51 17.36 9.40
C HIS A 201 -4.29 17.28 8.08
N ASN A 202 -3.81 16.49 7.12
CA ASN A 202 -4.51 16.25 5.85
C ASN A 202 -5.94 15.71 6.02
N HIS A 203 -6.18 14.87 7.03
CA HIS A 203 -7.53 14.38 7.33
C HIS A 203 -8.47 15.45 7.92
N ASP A 204 -8.00 16.68 8.10
CA ASP A 204 -8.83 17.85 8.44
C ASP A 204 -9.18 18.70 7.21
N VAL A 205 -8.61 18.40 6.03
CA VAL A 205 -9.03 19.04 4.78
C VAL A 205 -10.38 18.42 4.39
N PRO A 206 -11.47 19.20 4.32
CA PRO A 206 -12.77 18.66 3.97
C PRO A 206 -12.78 18.18 2.52
N MET A 207 -13.60 17.16 2.24
CA MET A 207 -13.85 16.73 0.87
C MET A 207 -14.54 17.87 0.10
N PRO A 208 -14.01 18.29 -1.07
CA PRO A 208 -14.70 19.25 -1.93
C PRO A 208 -16.11 18.73 -2.28
N PRO A 209 -17.17 19.56 -2.18
CA PRO A 209 -18.55 19.12 -2.37
C PRO A 209 -18.83 18.42 -3.70
N GLU A 210 -18.18 18.85 -4.78
CA GLU A 210 -18.31 18.26 -6.11
C GLU A 210 -17.64 16.88 -6.24
N LEU A 211 -16.77 16.51 -5.30
CA LEU A 211 -16.22 15.16 -5.23
C LEU A 211 -17.12 14.22 -4.39
N ALA A 212 -18.01 14.78 -3.56
CA ALA A 212 -18.98 13.98 -2.82
C ALA A 212 -19.88 13.21 -3.80
N GLY A 213 -19.97 11.89 -3.61
CA GLY A 213 -20.68 11.00 -4.54
C GLY A 213 -19.87 10.54 -5.76
N SER A 214 -18.60 10.95 -5.90
CA SER A 214 -17.69 10.42 -6.94
C SER A 214 -16.36 9.91 -6.40
N VAL A 215 -15.96 10.33 -5.20
CA VAL A 215 -14.76 9.86 -4.50
C VAL A 215 -15.13 9.42 -3.09
N ARG A 216 -14.64 8.25 -2.67
CA ARG A 216 -14.80 7.70 -1.32
C ARG A 216 -13.54 7.86 -0.49
N TRP A 217 -13.70 8.37 0.73
CA TRP A 217 -12.63 8.46 1.73
C TRP A 217 -12.43 7.14 2.46
N MET A 218 -11.26 6.51 2.35
CA MET A 218 -11.09 5.11 2.77
C MET A 218 -10.30 4.86 4.04
N TYR A 219 -9.48 5.82 4.49
CA TYR A 219 -8.59 5.62 5.63
C TYR A 219 -8.19 6.95 6.29
N ASN A 220 -7.57 6.90 7.47
CA ASN A 220 -7.23 8.05 8.33
C ASN A 220 -8.45 8.92 8.70
N ARG A 221 -8.84 8.83 9.99
CA ARG A 221 -10.08 9.39 10.60
C ARG A 221 -11.37 8.71 10.20
N TYR A 222 -11.59 8.51 8.90
CA TYR A 222 -12.77 7.85 8.34
C TYR A 222 -12.38 6.61 7.54
N GLY A 223 -13.37 5.87 7.02
CA GLY A 223 -13.11 4.74 6.13
C GLY A 223 -13.89 3.48 6.45
N ALA A 224 -13.75 2.48 5.57
CA ALA A 224 -14.41 1.18 5.72
C ALA A 224 -13.97 0.45 7.00
N ARG A 225 -14.89 -0.37 7.52
CA ARG A 225 -14.68 -1.11 8.76
C ARG A 225 -13.87 -2.39 8.50
N PHE A 226 -12.84 -2.55 9.32
CA PHE A 226 -11.94 -3.71 9.32
C PHE A 226 -11.62 -4.03 10.79
N PRO A 227 -12.15 -5.13 11.35
CA PRO A 227 -11.91 -5.51 12.75
C PRO A 227 -10.44 -5.78 13.07
N VAL A 228 -9.68 -6.28 12.09
CA VAL A 228 -8.24 -6.55 12.25
C VAL A 228 -7.48 -5.72 11.23
N ARG A 229 -6.46 -5.00 11.72
CA ARG A 229 -5.64 -4.10 10.92
C ARG A 229 -4.18 -4.32 11.23
N TRP A 230 -3.35 -4.27 10.21
CA TRP A 230 -1.90 -4.25 10.30
C TRP A 230 -1.34 -3.09 9.49
N SER A 231 -0.28 -2.47 9.99
CA SER A 231 0.43 -1.43 9.24
C SER A 231 1.90 -1.37 9.64
N ASP A 232 2.77 -1.30 8.63
CA ASP A 232 4.20 -1.03 8.82
C ASP A 232 4.48 0.43 9.26
N GLY A 233 3.49 1.31 9.16
CA GLY A 233 3.52 2.73 9.50
C GLY A 233 4.06 2.97 10.91
N GLY A 234 3.55 2.20 11.87
CA GLY A 234 3.87 2.31 13.29
C GLY A 234 5.24 1.76 13.68
N LEU A 235 5.87 0.92 12.84
CA LEU A 235 7.11 0.24 13.19
C LEU A 235 8.33 1.16 13.21
N ARG A 236 8.40 2.14 12.31
CA ARG A 236 9.57 3.02 12.18
C ARG A 236 9.96 3.74 13.48
N LYS A 237 8.96 4.14 14.26
CA LYS A 237 9.15 4.91 15.50
C LYS A 237 8.68 4.14 16.73
N CYS A 238 8.36 2.86 16.59
CA CYS A 238 7.90 2.07 17.73
C CYS A 238 9.02 2.01 18.77
N ARG A 239 8.65 2.28 20.02
CA ARG A 239 9.51 2.15 21.21
C ARG A 239 8.98 1.11 22.19
N ASP A 240 7.88 0.46 21.83
CA ASP A 240 7.21 -0.58 22.60
C ASP A 240 7.54 -1.94 21.97
N LEU A 241 8.22 -2.78 22.75
CA LEU A 241 8.66 -4.10 22.33
C LEU A 241 7.50 -5.07 22.13
N GLU A 242 6.46 -5.02 22.98
CA GLU A 242 5.28 -5.87 22.81
C GLU A 242 4.56 -5.53 21.52
N ARG A 243 4.44 -4.24 21.21
CA ARG A 243 3.87 -3.80 19.94
C ARG A 243 4.70 -4.29 18.74
N ILE A 244 6.03 -4.21 18.79
CA ILE A 244 6.88 -4.73 17.71
C ILE A 244 6.63 -6.23 17.50
N ARG A 245 6.60 -7.02 18.59
CA ARG A 245 6.34 -8.47 18.52
C ARG A 245 4.99 -8.79 17.90
N ARG A 246 3.96 -7.99 18.19
CA ARG A 246 2.62 -8.16 17.58
C ARG A 246 2.55 -7.74 16.11
N THR A 247 3.62 -7.17 15.55
CA THR A 247 3.65 -6.69 14.17
C THR A 247 4.34 -7.65 13.21
N ASP A 248 4.68 -8.88 13.64
CA ASP A 248 5.04 -9.94 12.69
C ASP A 248 3.87 -10.18 11.73
N LEU A 249 4.06 -9.74 10.48
CA LEU A 249 3.07 -9.79 9.42
C LEU A 249 2.60 -11.21 9.12
N ILE A 250 3.48 -12.21 9.23
CA ILE A 250 3.13 -13.60 8.90
C ILE A 250 2.76 -14.36 10.17
N GLY A 251 3.69 -14.47 11.12
CA GLY A 251 3.54 -15.31 12.31
C GLY A 251 2.55 -14.79 13.35
N VAL A 252 2.13 -13.52 13.25
CA VAL A 252 1.10 -12.96 14.14
C VAL A 252 -0.12 -12.49 13.36
N PHE A 253 0.06 -11.64 12.34
CA PHE A 253 -1.09 -11.07 11.63
C PHE A 253 -1.80 -12.10 10.75
N LEU A 254 -1.12 -12.76 9.81
CA LEU A 254 -1.76 -13.80 8.97
C LEU A 254 -2.23 -15.02 9.78
N ASP A 255 -1.45 -15.45 10.79
CA ASP A 255 -1.82 -16.55 11.68
C ASP A 255 -3.03 -16.22 12.58
N GLY A 256 -3.25 -14.93 12.86
CA GLY A 256 -4.36 -14.47 13.70
C GLY A 256 -5.69 -14.26 12.97
N LEU A 257 -5.71 -14.34 11.63
CA LEU A 257 -6.94 -14.12 10.85
C LEU A 257 -7.95 -15.25 11.05
N ARG A 258 -9.24 -14.92 10.97
CA ARG A 258 -10.34 -15.87 11.24
C ARG A 258 -11.30 -15.97 10.06
N PRO A 259 -11.86 -17.16 9.77
CA PRO A 259 -12.95 -17.29 8.80
C PRO A 259 -14.11 -16.32 9.09
N GLY A 260 -14.68 -15.75 8.04
CA GLY A 260 -15.73 -14.76 8.09
C GLY A 260 -15.27 -13.35 8.49
N SER A 261 -13.95 -13.11 8.62
CA SER A 261 -13.40 -11.77 8.93
C SER A 261 -12.89 -11.05 7.68
N ARG A 262 -13.02 -9.72 7.69
CA ARG A 262 -12.44 -8.81 6.68
C ARG A 262 -11.34 -7.97 7.32
N ASN A 263 -10.13 -8.09 6.79
CA ASN A 263 -8.91 -7.62 7.42
C ASN A 263 -8.19 -6.61 6.50
N PHE A 264 -7.33 -5.80 7.09
CA PHE A 264 -6.66 -4.71 6.38
C PHE A 264 -5.15 -4.74 6.64
N CYS A 265 -4.35 -4.68 5.57
CA CYS A 265 -2.90 -4.57 5.62
C CYS A 265 -2.47 -3.30 4.87
N LEU A 266 -1.79 -2.39 5.57
CA LEU A 266 -1.21 -1.20 4.97
C LEU A 266 0.31 -1.29 4.96
N VAL A 267 0.90 -1.13 3.78
CA VAL A 267 2.34 -1.03 3.58
C VAL A 267 2.70 0.33 2.99
N HIS A 268 3.89 0.81 3.32
CA HIS A 268 4.50 1.97 2.67
C HIS A 268 5.68 1.46 1.82
N PRO A 269 5.53 1.35 0.48
CA PRO A 269 6.48 0.60 -0.37
C PRO A 269 7.94 1.01 -0.25
N GLN A 270 8.23 2.30 -0.03
CA GLN A 270 9.58 2.82 0.19
C GLN A 270 10.30 2.24 1.42
N ARG A 271 9.62 1.44 2.25
CA ARG A 271 10.21 0.74 3.40
C ARG A 271 10.67 -0.67 3.04
N TRP A 272 10.35 -1.18 1.86
CA TRP A 272 10.54 -2.58 1.47
C TRP A 272 11.47 -2.70 0.26
N GLY A 273 12.66 -3.24 0.45
CA GLY A 273 13.66 -3.26 -0.64
C GLY A 273 14.76 -4.27 -0.43
N PHE A 274 15.82 -4.13 -1.22
CA PHE A 274 17.00 -5.00 -1.14
C PHE A 274 18.09 -4.41 -0.24
N HIS A 275 18.20 -3.08 -0.16
CA HIS A 275 19.12 -2.40 0.76
C HIS A 275 18.53 -2.25 2.16
N VAL A 276 18.47 -3.34 2.92
CA VAL A 276 17.90 -3.31 4.28
C VAL A 276 18.92 -2.73 5.27
N GLN A 277 18.49 -1.73 6.05
CA GLN A 277 19.25 -1.15 7.16
C GLN A 277 18.52 -1.39 8.49
N PRO A 278 18.69 -2.58 9.08
CA PRO A 278 17.92 -2.99 10.27
C PRO A 278 18.18 -2.08 11.47
N ASP A 279 19.38 -1.53 11.59
CA ASP A 279 19.79 -0.65 12.70
C ASP A 279 19.02 0.67 12.78
N SER A 280 18.21 1.00 11.75
CA SER A 280 17.31 2.16 11.77
C SER A 280 16.21 2.06 12.85
N ASN A 281 15.91 0.85 13.34
CA ASN A 281 15.14 0.63 14.56
C ASN A 281 15.77 -0.50 15.41
N PRO A 282 16.57 -0.15 16.45
CA PRO A 282 17.29 -1.13 17.26
C PRO A 282 16.40 -2.17 17.96
N LEU A 283 15.16 -1.82 18.33
CA LEU A 283 14.25 -2.77 18.96
C LEU A 283 13.73 -3.79 17.97
N LEU A 284 13.40 -3.36 16.74
CA LEU A 284 13.01 -4.27 15.67
C LEU A 284 14.19 -5.16 15.27
N ALA A 285 15.38 -4.59 15.12
CA ALA A 285 16.62 -5.31 14.85
C ALA A 285 16.98 -6.34 15.94
N ALA A 286 16.47 -6.18 17.17
CA ALA A 286 16.69 -7.14 18.26
C ALA A 286 15.74 -8.35 18.22
N GLU A 287 14.64 -8.29 17.47
CA GLU A 287 13.64 -9.35 17.44
C GLU A 287 14.09 -10.57 16.60
N PRO A 288 14.03 -11.81 17.13
CA PRO A 288 14.52 -12.99 16.43
C PRO A 288 13.87 -13.24 15.07
N TRP A 289 12.55 -13.05 14.97
CA TRP A 289 11.81 -13.24 13.72
C TRP A 289 12.28 -12.27 12.64
N TYR A 290 12.58 -11.01 13.01
CA TYR A 290 13.01 -9.99 12.06
C TYR A 290 14.46 -10.21 11.60
N ARG A 291 15.36 -10.62 12.50
CA ARG A 291 16.73 -11.02 12.12
C ARG A 291 16.72 -12.17 11.13
N ALA A 292 15.92 -13.21 11.41
CA ALA A 292 15.79 -14.35 10.50
C ALA A 292 15.29 -13.93 9.10
N LEU A 293 14.42 -12.92 9.00
CA LEU A 293 13.99 -12.38 7.71
C LEU A 293 15.12 -11.67 6.97
N CYS A 294 15.92 -10.86 7.69
CA CYS A 294 17.06 -10.15 7.09
C CYS A 294 18.11 -11.14 6.57
N GLU A 295 18.48 -12.14 7.38
CA GLU A 295 19.46 -13.18 7.01
C GLU A 295 18.99 -14.07 5.85
N ARG A 296 17.70 -14.42 5.79
CA ARG A 296 17.12 -15.18 4.67
C ARG A 296 17.11 -14.39 3.36
N SER A 297 16.96 -13.07 3.44
CA SER A 297 17.00 -12.22 2.27
C SER A 297 18.35 -12.35 1.55
N ASP A 298 19.45 -12.38 2.32
CA ASP A 298 20.80 -12.57 1.79
C ASP A 298 20.98 -13.92 1.09
N ALA A 299 20.31 -14.97 1.59
CA ALA A 299 20.34 -16.31 0.98
C ALA A 299 19.51 -16.44 -0.31
N LEU A 300 18.40 -15.70 -0.43
CA LEU A 300 17.53 -15.72 -1.62
C LEU A 300 18.05 -14.86 -2.79
N ILE A 301 19.10 -14.06 -2.55
CA ILE A 301 19.79 -13.25 -3.58
C ILE A 301 20.80 -14.11 -4.38
N ALA A 302 21.19 -15.29 -3.87
CA ALA A 302 21.97 -16.23 -4.67
C ALA A 302 21.11 -16.75 -5.83
N PRO A 303 21.56 -16.62 -7.10
CA PRO A 303 20.81 -17.13 -8.23
C PRO A 303 20.54 -18.62 -8.02
N SER A 304 19.27 -19.02 -8.08
CA SER A 304 18.92 -20.44 -8.08
C SER A 304 19.68 -21.09 -9.25
N PRO A 305 20.39 -22.22 -9.03
CA PRO A 305 21.04 -22.91 -10.13
C PRO A 305 19.99 -23.21 -11.21
N PRO A 306 20.34 -23.06 -12.50
CA PRO A 306 19.39 -23.28 -13.57
C PRO A 306 18.75 -24.64 -13.40
N ALA A 307 17.41 -24.67 -13.35
CA ALA A 307 16.66 -25.91 -13.28
C ALA A 307 17.14 -26.79 -14.43
N HIS A 308 17.83 -27.89 -14.10
CA HIS A 308 18.24 -28.89 -15.06
C HIS A 308 16.98 -29.36 -15.77
N ARG A 309 16.76 -28.87 -17.00
CA ARG A 309 15.81 -29.47 -17.91
C ARG A 309 16.33 -30.88 -18.17
N GLY A 310 15.73 -31.85 -17.50
CA GLY A 310 15.92 -33.25 -17.82
C GLY A 310 15.75 -33.40 -19.32
N GLN A 311 16.81 -33.84 -19.99
CA GLN A 311 16.71 -34.38 -21.33
C GLN A 311 15.81 -35.60 -21.22
N ILE A 312 14.56 -35.44 -21.62
CA ILE A 312 13.69 -36.58 -21.91
C ILE A 312 14.28 -37.19 -23.18
N ALA A 313 14.88 -38.37 -23.03
CA ALA A 313 15.30 -39.22 -24.13
C ALA A 313 14.09 -39.93 -24.73
#